data_AF-A0A7V2UHD7-F1
#
_entry.id   AF-A0A7V2UHD7-F1
#
_cell.length_a   1.000
_cell.length_b   1.000
_cell.length_c   1.000
_cell.angle_alpha   90.00
_cell.angle_beta   90.00
_cell.angle_gamma   90.00
#
_symmetry.space_group_name_H-M   'P 1'
#
loop_
_entity.id
_entity.type
_entity.pdbx_description
1 polymer ?
#
loop_
_entity_poly.entity_id
_entity_poly.type
_entity_poly.pdbx_seq_one_letter_code
_entity_poly.pdbx_strand_id
1 'polypeptide(L)'
;MSSQMLVEIQAALAQMQAAAEPAVAAAADGPASAAVSFADHMAAMVRHVDHQGQQANERMAAVERGESDDLVGAMLSSQEAGLSFSMMMQVRNKVVAAVDDLIKLQL
;
A
#
# COMPACT_ATOMS: atom_id res chain seq x y z
N MET A 1 7.47 16.05 34.65
CA MET A 1 8.12 16.13 33.32
C MET A 1 7.93 14.87 32.47
N SER A 2 7.76 13.68 33.06
CA SER A 2 7.54 12.42 32.32
C SER A 2 6.18 12.27 31.62
N SER A 3 5.15 13.04 32.01
CA SER A 3 3.85 13.05 31.31
C SER A 3 3.84 13.89 30.03
N GLN A 4 4.79 14.82 29.84
CA GLN A 4 4.80 15.68 28.64
C GLN A 4 5.29 14.90 27.40
N MET A 5 6.28 14.02 27.58
CA MET A 5 6.84 13.18 26.51
C MET A 5 5.83 12.17 25.95
N LEU A 6 4.93 11.64 26.80
CA LEU A 6 3.87 10.71 26.35
C LEU A 6 2.80 11.39 25.49
N VAL A 7 2.63 12.70 25.63
CA VAL A 7 1.70 13.48 24.81
C VAL A 7 2.33 13.83 23.46
N GLU A 8 3.62 14.15 23.42
CA GLU A 8 4.35 14.38 22.16
C GLU A 8 4.42 13.14 21.28
N ILE A 9 4.66 11.95 21.87
CA ILE A 9 4.71 10.70 21.10
C ILE A 9 3.33 10.36 20.51
N GLN A 10 2.24 10.59 21.23
CA GLN A 10 0.89 10.37 20.72
C GLN A 10 0.51 11.37 19.61
N ALA A 11 0.93 12.63 19.74
CA ALA A 11 0.72 13.63 18.69
C ALA A 11 1.48 13.28 17.40
N ALA A 12 2.73 12.81 17.53
CA ALA A 12 3.53 12.37 16.37
C ALA A 12 2.93 11.16 15.66
N LEU A 13 2.35 10.21 16.39
CA LEU A 13 1.66 9.04 15.81
C LEU A 13 0.38 9.43 15.05
N ALA A 14 -0.43 10.32 15.61
CA ALA A 14 -1.64 10.82 14.95
C ALA A 14 -1.32 11.57 13.64
N GLN A 15 -0.22 12.33 13.62
CA GLN A 15 0.21 13.08 12.44
C GLN A 15 0.74 12.18 11.32
N MET A 16 1.40 11.07 11.68
CA MET A 16 1.83 10.04 10.73
C MET A 16 0.64 9.28 10.11
N GLN A 17 -0.42 9.03 10.89
CA GLN A 17 -1.64 8.39 10.40
C GLN A 17 -2.42 9.29 9.43
N ALA A 18 -2.46 10.60 9.68
CA ALA A 18 -3.08 11.56 8.76
C ALA A 18 -2.30 11.72 7.45
N ALA A 19 -0.97 11.57 7.46
CA ALA A 19 -0.15 11.57 6.25
C ALA A 19 -0.20 10.25 5.45
N ALA A 20 -0.75 9.19 6.05
CA ALA A 20 -0.94 7.88 5.41
C ALA A 20 -2.33 7.72 4.77
N GLU A 21 -3.20 8.72 4.84
CA GLU A 21 -4.41 8.74 4.01
C GLU A 21 -4.01 9.01 2.56
N PRO A 22 -4.26 8.07 1.62
CA PRO A 22 -4.11 8.36 0.22
C PRO A 22 -5.16 9.43 -0.12
N ALA A 23 -4.70 10.66 -0.35
CA ALA A 23 -5.53 11.71 -0.93
C ALA A 23 -5.95 11.28 -2.33
N VAL A 24 -7.08 10.56 -2.43
CA VAL A 24 -7.77 10.28 -3.69
C VAL A 24 -8.53 11.56 -4.07
N ALA A 25 -7.79 12.62 -4.36
CA ALA A 25 -8.33 13.89 -4.81
C ALA A 25 -8.62 13.81 -6.32
N ALA A 26 -9.91 13.77 -6.64
CA ALA A 26 -10.56 14.34 -7.82
C ALA A 26 -9.81 14.27 -9.16
N ALA A 27 -10.18 13.29 -9.99
CA ALA A 27 -10.04 13.39 -11.43
C ALA A 27 -11.28 12.79 -12.11
N ALA A 28 -12.32 13.60 -12.22
CA ALA A 28 -13.48 13.34 -13.07
C ALA A 28 -13.89 14.66 -13.75
N ASP A 29 -13.23 14.98 -14.87
CA ASP A 29 -13.85 15.43 -16.14
C ASP A 29 -12.75 15.88 -17.12
N GLY A 30 -12.54 15.11 -18.18
CA GLY A 30 -11.59 15.43 -19.26
C GLY A 30 -11.75 14.45 -20.42
N PRO A 31 -11.63 14.89 -21.69
CA PRO A 31 -12.00 14.08 -22.84
C PRO A 31 -11.12 12.83 -22.96
N ALA A 32 -11.74 11.72 -23.33
CA ALA A 32 -11.18 10.37 -23.39
C ALA A 32 -10.05 10.22 -24.42
N SER A 33 -8.86 10.73 -24.12
CA SER A 33 -7.61 10.32 -24.74
C SER A 33 -7.12 9.06 -24.03
N ALA A 34 -7.36 7.89 -24.62
CA ALA A 34 -6.75 6.59 -24.27
C ALA A 34 -6.42 6.43 -22.77
N ALA A 35 -7.39 6.77 -21.90
CA ALA A 35 -7.15 6.82 -20.47
C ALA A 35 -6.96 5.38 -20.00
N VAL A 36 -5.78 5.08 -19.46
CA VAL A 36 -5.51 3.82 -18.76
C VAL A 36 -6.68 3.59 -17.82
N SER A 37 -7.41 2.49 -18.02
CA SER A 37 -8.63 2.27 -17.26
C SER A 37 -8.26 2.04 -15.80
N PHE A 38 -9.17 2.37 -14.89
CA PHE A 38 -8.99 2.04 -13.46
C PHE A 38 -8.65 0.55 -13.26
N ALA A 39 -9.27 -0.33 -14.06
CA ALA A 39 -9.01 -1.76 -14.05
C ALA A 39 -7.57 -2.11 -14.44
N ASP A 40 -7.02 -1.44 -15.46
CA ASP A 40 -5.62 -1.63 -15.88
C ASP A 40 -4.65 -1.19 -14.79
N HIS A 41 -4.93 -0.07 -14.11
CA HIS A 41 -4.16 0.40 -12.97
C HIS A 41 -4.21 -0.58 -11.78
N MET A 42 -5.40 -1.07 -11.43
CA MET A 42 -5.56 -2.05 -10.35
C MET A 42 -4.83 -3.36 -10.69
N ALA A 43 -4.93 -3.82 -11.94
CA ALA A 43 -4.21 -5.00 -12.40
C ALA A 43 -2.68 -4.81 -12.36
N ALA A 44 -2.19 -3.61 -12.71
CA ALA A 44 -0.78 -3.27 -12.58
C ALA A 44 -0.31 -3.22 -11.11
N MET A 45 -1.13 -2.67 -10.21
CA MET A 45 -0.86 -2.64 -8.78
C MET A 45 -0.75 -4.05 -8.18
N VAL A 46 -1.67 -4.96 -8.51
CA VAL A 46 -1.62 -6.36 -8.05
C VAL A 46 -0.33 -7.03 -8.51
N ARG A 47 0.03 -6.90 -9.80
CA ARG A 47 1.28 -7.45 -10.34
C ARG A 47 2.51 -6.86 -9.66
N HIS A 48 2.46 -5.57 -9.32
CA HIS A 48 3.57 -4.90 -8.64
C HIS A 48 3.79 -5.45 -7.23
N VAL A 49 2.72 -5.62 -6.45
CA VAL A 49 2.79 -6.19 -5.09
C VAL A 49 3.27 -7.64 -5.13
N ASP A 50 2.77 -8.44 -6.08
CA ASP A 50 3.23 -9.82 -6.28
C ASP A 50 4.73 -9.88 -6.59
N HIS A 51 5.20 -9.02 -7.50
CA HIS A 51 6.62 -8.91 -7.83
C HIS A 51 7.49 -8.46 -6.64
N GLN A 52 7.01 -7.55 -5.80
CA GLN A 52 7.71 -7.17 -4.56
C GLN A 52 7.81 -8.36 -3.58
N GLY A 53 6.72 -9.13 -3.43
CA GLY A 53 6.70 -10.33 -2.59
C GLY A 53 7.68 -11.40 -3.08
N GLN A 54 7.71 -11.65 -4.39
CA GLN A 54 8.64 -12.62 -4.98
C GLN A 54 10.10 -12.19 -4.76
N GLN A 55 10.45 -10.93 -5.05
CA GLN A 55 11.80 -10.42 -4.82
C GLN A 55 12.22 -10.50 -3.35
N ALA A 56 11.32 -10.18 -2.41
CA ALA A 56 11.62 -10.29 -0.99
C ALA A 56 11.92 -11.75 -0.61
N ASN A 57 11.13 -12.68 -1.11
CA ASN A 57 11.29 -14.11 -0.86
C ASN A 57 12.60 -14.65 -1.47
N GLU A 58 12.93 -14.23 -2.69
CA GLU A 58 14.20 -14.58 -3.35
C GLU A 58 15.41 -14.07 -2.58
N ARG A 59 15.37 -12.82 -2.11
CA ARG A 59 16.45 -12.23 -1.29
C ARG A 59 16.61 -12.97 0.02
N MET A 60 15.51 -13.28 0.70
CA MET A 60 15.57 -14.06 1.94
C MET A 60 16.16 -15.45 1.69
N ALA A 61 15.71 -16.13 0.64
CA ALA A 61 16.20 -17.46 0.29
C ALA A 61 17.69 -17.45 -0.13
N ALA A 62 18.16 -16.39 -0.79
CA ALA A 62 19.58 -16.23 -1.11
C ALA A 62 20.43 -16.07 0.16
N VAL A 63 19.93 -15.32 1.15
CA VAL A 63 20.60 -15.19 2.45
C VAL A 63 20.59 -16.51 3.22
N GLU A 64 19.48 -17.22 3.24
CA GLU A 64 19.37 -18.55 3.90
C GLU A 64 20.32 -19.59 3.29
N ARG A 65 20.55 -19.53 1.98
CA ARG A 65 21.50 -20.41 1.27
C ARG A 65 22.97 -19.96 1.40
N GLY A 66 23.23 -18.79 1.99
CA GLY A 66 24.57 -18.20 2.05
C GLY A 66 25.08 -17.66 0.71
N GLU A 67 24.19 -17.44 -0.26
CA GLU A 67 24.49 -16.80 -1.55
C GLU A 67 24.56 -15.27 -1.43
N SER A 68 24.03 -14.71 -0.34
CA SER A 68 24.03 -13.28 -0.03
C SER A 68 24.26 -13.06 1.48
N ASP A 69 25.07 -12.07 1.83
CA ASP A 69 25.26 -11.64 3.22
C ASP A 69 24.33 -10.48 3.61
N ASP A 70 23.51 -9.99 2.68
CA ASP A 70 22.62 -8.85 2.88
C ASP A 70 21.29 -9.23 3.56
N LEU A 71 21.39 -9.66 4.82
CA LEU A 71 20.21 -9.97 5.63
C LEU A 71 19.34 -8.72 5.87
N VAL A 72 19.95 -7.54 6.04
CA VAL A 72 19.20 -6.31 6.31
C VAL A 72 18.37 -5.91 5.10
N GLY A 73 18.93 -5.97 3.89
CA GLY A 73 18.19 -5.72 2.66
C GLY A 73 17.07 -6.73 2.43
N ALA A 74 17.31 -8.03 2.70
CA ALA A 74 16.26 -9.06 2.60
C ALA A 74 15.10 -8.81 3.60
N MET A 75 15.44 -8.45 4.83
CA MET A 75 14.46 -8.12 5.87
C MET A 75 13.70 -6.83 5.57
N LEU A 76 14.35 -5.82 5.00
CA LEU A 76 13.70 -4.58 4.59
C LEU A 76 12.73 -4.84 3.43
N SER A 77 13.17 -5.56 2.40
CA SER A 77 12.28 -5.95 1.27
C SER A 77 11.08 -6.77 1.73
N SER A 78 11.25 -7.63 2.74
CA SER A 78 10.15 -8.39 3.33
C SER A 78 9.13 -7.47 4.05
N GLN A 79 9.61 -6.46 4.78
CA GLN A 79 8.75 -5.46 5.42
C GLN A 79 8.02 -4.59 4.40
N GLU A 80 8.72 -4.14 3.36
CA GLU A 80 8.15 -3.38 2.25
C GLU A 80 7.04 -4.17 1.54
N ALA A 81 7.30 -5.44 1.20
CA ALA A 81 6.31 -6.30 0.55
C ALA A 81 5.06 -6.50 1.42
N GLY A 82 5.24 -6.72 2.74
CA GLY A 82 4.13 -6.85 3.68
C GLY A 82 3.29 -5.56 3.82
N LEU A 83 3.96 -4.40 3.83
CA LEU A 83 3.28 -3.11 3.86
C LEU A 83 2.49 -2.86 2.58
N SER A 84 3.12 -3.06 1.41
CA SER A 84 2.48 -2.92 0.10
C SER A 84 1.25 -3.83 -0.06
N PHE A 85 1.34 -5.07 0.42
CA PHE A 85 0.20 -5.98 0.46
C PHE A 85 -0.94 -5.46 1.33
N SER A 86 -0.63 -4.95 2.52
CA SER A 86 -1.61 -4.38 3.44
C SER A 86 -2.32 -3.16 2.82
N MET A 87 -1.56 -2.28 2.16
CA MET A 87 -2.11 -1.15 1.42
C MET A 87 -3.02 -1.60 0.28
N MET A 88 -2.62 -2.62 -0.50
CA MET A 88 -3.44 -3.14 -1.60
C MET A 88 -4.78 -3.69 -1.09
N MET A 89 -4.79 -4.40 0.05
CA MET A 89 -6.03 -4.86 0.67
C MET A 89 -6.95 -3.70 1.08
N GLN A 90 -6.39 -2.59 1.57
CA GLN A 90 -7.18 -1.40 1.87
C GLN A 90 -7.82 -0.84 0.59
N VAL A 91 -7.06 -0.72 -0.49
CA VAL A 91 -7.59 -0.28 -1.79
C VAL A 91 -8.69 -1.23 -2.28
N ARG A 92 -8.46 -2.55 -2.23
CA ARG A 92 -9.47 -3.56 -2.56
C ARG A 92 -10.76 -3.34 -1.79
N ASN A 93 -10.67 -3.18 -0.47
CA ASN A 93 -11.84 -2.97 0.38
C ASN A 93 -12.58 -1.67 0.04
N LYS A 94 -11.85 -0.59 -0.28
CA LYS A 94 -12.47 0.68 -0.71
C LYS A 94 -13.16 0.59 -2.05
N VAL A 95 -12.60 -0.16 -3.01
CA VAL A 95 -13.23 -0.38 -4.32
C VAL A 95 -14.54 -1.14 -4.15
N VAL A 96 -14.55 -2.20 -3.34
CA VAL A 96 -15.79 -2.96 -3.07
C VAL A 96 -16.84 -2.06 -2.41
N ALA A 97 -16.45 -1.27 -1.41
CA ALA A 97 -17.37 -0.33 -0.76
C ALA A 97 -17.94 0.72 -1.73
N ALA A 98 -17.11 1.27 -2.62
CA ALA A 98 -17.55 2.24 -3.61
C ALA A 98 -18.54 1.64 -4.63
N VAL A 99 -18.36 0.37 -5.00
CA VAL A 99 -19.32 -0.35 -5.85
C VAL A 99 -20.64 -0.58 -5.11
N ASP A 100 -20.58 -1.01 -3.85
CA ASP A 100 -21.78 -1.20 -3.02
C ASP A 100 -22.57 0.11 -2.85
N ASP A 101 -21.87 1.24 -2.64
CA ASP A 101 -22.49 2.56 -2.49
C ASP A 101 -23.14 3.04 -3.80
N LEU A 102 -22.52 2.78 -4.95
CA LEU A 102 -23.09 3.07 -6.27
C LEU A 102 -24.42 2.31 -6.48
N ILE A 103 -24.45 1.03 -6.10
CA ILE A 103 -25.66 0.20 -6.24
C ILE A 103 -26.80 0.74 -5.35
N LYS A 104 -26.48 1.16 -4.12
CA LYS A 104 -27.49 1.70 -3.18
C LYS A 104 -28.06 3.05 -3.61
N LEU A 105 -27.31 3.87 -4.35
CA LEU A 105 -27.79 5.16 -4.87
C LEU A 105 -28.78 5.03 -6.04
N GLN A 106 -28.78 3.88 -6.72
CA GLN A 106 -29.63 3.64 -7.90
C GLN A 106 -30.98 2.98 -7.54
N LEU A 107 -31.22 2.69 -6.26
CA LEU A 107 -32.41 2.04 -5.73
C LEU A 107 -33.24 3.02 -4.90
#